data_AF-A0A2V5MKJ5-F1
#
_entry.id   AF-A0A2V5MKJ5-F1
#
_cell.length_a   1.000
_cell.length_b   1.000
_cell.length_c   1.000
_cell.angle_alpha   90.00
_cell.angle_beta   90.00
_cell.angle_gamma   90.00
#
_symmetry.space_group_name_H-M   'P 1'
#
loop_
_entity.id
_entity.type
_entity.pdbx_description
1 polymer ?
#
loop_
_entity_poly.entity_id
_entity_poly.type
_entity_poly.pdbx_seq_one_letter_code
_entity_poly.pdbx_strand_id
1 'polypeptide(L)' 'MKPRVAIFFTGGTISMRVDPNTGGPIPALSGEEILSRIEGLEQLAECEVINFSLLPGPHMTPASWHNALRKNYQRTP' A
#
# COMPACT_ATOMS: atom_id res chain seq x y z
N MET A 1 11.15 -24.00 4.15
CA MET A 1 11.06 -23.05 3.03
C MET A 1 10.05 -21.99 3.43
N LYS A 2 10.37 -20.70 3.35
CA LYS A 2 9.41 -19.64 3.70
C LYS A 2 8.44 -19.43 2.52
N PRO A 3 7.15 -19.16 2.77
CA PRO A 3 6.23 -18.76 1.71
C PRO A 3 6.64 -17.41 1.12
N ARG A 4 6.45 -17.25 -0.19
CA ARG A 4 6.55 -15.96 -0.88
C ARG A 4 5.18 -15.31 -0.91
N VAL A 5 5.08 -14.06 -0.45
CA VAL A 5 3.81 -13.35 -0.29
C VAL A 5 3.91 -11.98 -0.95
N ALA A 6 3.08 -11.73 -1.97
CA ALA A 6 2.93 -10.40 -2.53
C ALA A 6 1.86 -9.62 -1.74
N ILE A 7 2.19 -8.39 -1.33
CA ILE A 7 1.31 -7.51 -0.54
C ILE A 7 1.02 -6.25 -1.35
N PHE A 8 -0.25 -6.09 -1.74
CA PHE A 8 -0.71 -4.94 -2.50
C PHE A 8 -1.27 -3.86 -1.57
N PHE A 9 -0.58 -2.73 -1.47
CA PHE A 9 -1.07 -1.57 -0.73
C PHE A 9 -1.92 -0.69 -1.63
N THR A 10 -3.18 -0.51 -1.25
CA THR A 10 -4.19 0.25 -2.02
C THR A 10 -4.51 1.61 -1.39
N GLY A 11 -3.83 1.95 -0.30
CA GLY A 11 -4.08 3.15 0.49
C GLY A 11 -4.92 2.84 1.72
N GLY A 12 -5.98 3.62 1.94
CA GLY A 12 -6.85 3.52 3.11
C GLY A 12 -6.19 4.04 4.40
N THR A 13 -6.94 4.02 5.51
CA THR A 13 -6.58 4.70 6.76
C THR A 13 -5.20 4.32 7.30
N ILE A 14 -4.77 3.06 7.15
CA ILE A 14 -3.46 2.58 7.63
C ILE A 14 -2.27 3.33 6.98
N SER A 15 -2.47 3.86 5.78
CA SER A 15 -1.45 4.60 5.01
C SER A 15 -1.60 6.13 5.11
N MET A 16 -2.55 6.61 5.92
CA MET A 16 -2.93 8.01 6.00
C MET A 16 -2.62 8.58 7.39
N ARG A 17 -2.44 9.90 7.46
CA ARG A 17 -2.44 10.66 8.72
C ARG A 17 -3.52 11.74 8.65
N VAL A 18 -3.96 12.20 9.81
CA VAL A 18 -4.85 13.37 9.87
C VAL A 18 -3.99 14.62 9.72
N ASP A 19 -4.29 15.47 8.74
CA ASP A 19 -3.68 16.79 8.62
C ASP A 19 -4.17 17.68 9.77
N PRO A 20 -3.29 18.19 10.64
CA PRO A 20 -3.69 19.01 11.79
C PRO A 20 -4.35 20.34 11.39
N ASN A 21 -4.12 20.83 10.17
CA ASN A 21 -4.70 22.10 9.72
C ASN A 21 -6.13 21.96 9.19
N THR A 22 -6.40 20.84 8.50
CA THR A 22 -7.68 20.63 7.79
C THR A 22 -8.57 19.56 8.45
N GLY A 23 -8.01 18.73 9.33
CA GLY A 23 -8.68 17.56 9.90
C GLY A 23 -8.91 16.41 8.90
N GLY A 24 -8.47 16.57 7.65
CA GLY A 24 -8.65 15.59 6.58
C GLY A 24 -7.58 14.51 6.56
N PRO A 25 -7.86 13.33 5.99
CA PRO A 25 -6.84 12.30 5.78
C PRO A 25 -5.91 12.71 4.63
N ILE A 26 -4.60 12.66 4.89
CA ILE A 26 -3.56 12.87 3.88
C ILE A 26 -2.67 11.63 3.77
N PRO A 27 -2.19 11.29 2.56
CA PRO A 27 -1.17 10.26 2.34
C PRO A 27 0.03 10.41 3.26
N ALA A 28 0.46 9.31 3.89
CA ALA A 28 1.46 9.38 4.95
C ALA A 28 2.52 8.30 4.95
N LEU A 29 2.17 7.05 4.59
CA LEU A 29 3.07 5.90 4.73
C LEU A 29 3.03 5.02 3.48
N SER A 30 4.20 4.55 3.06
CA SER A 30 4.33 3.49 2.07
C SER A 30 4.07 2.11 2.69
N GLY A 31 3.88 1.09 1.85
CA GLY A 31 3.77 -0.29 2.30
C GLY A 31 4.99 -0.77 3.08
N GLU A 32 6.18 -0.38 2.64
CA GLU A 32 7.45 -0.70 3.29
C GLU A 32 7.52 -0.09 4.70
N GLU A 33 7.11 1.17 4.86
CA GLU A 33 7.07 1.85 6.17
C GLU A 33 6.02 1.29 7.12
N ILE A 34 4.96 0.67 6.58
CA ILE A 34 3.96 -0.05 7.38
C ILE A 34 4.54 -1.38 7.85
N LEU A 35 5.14 -2.16 6.94
CA LEU A 35 5.68 -3.47 7.27
C LEU A 35 6.92 -3.39 8.16
N SER A 36 7.72 -2.33 8.06
CA SER A 36 8.90 -2.13 8.93
C SER A 36 8.55 -1.96 10.40
N ARG A 37 7.26 -1.77 10.74
CA ARG A 37 6.76 -1.69 12.12
C ARG A 37 6.35 -3.04 12.70
N ILE A 38 6.35 -4.10 11.88
CA ILE A 38 5.96 -5.45 12.29
C ILE A 38 7.24 -6.24 12.56
N GLU A 39 7.54 -6.45 13.84
CA GLU A 39 8.69 -7.26 14.25
C GLU A 39 8.49 -8.75 13.90
N GLY A 40 9.53 -9.38 13.35
CA GLY A 40 9.53 -10.81 13.05
C GLY A 40 8.80 -11.23 11.77
N LEU A 41 8.28 -10.27 10.98
CA LEU A 41 7.60 -10.57 9.72
C LEU A 41 8.50 -11.36 8.74
N GLU A 42 9.78 -11.02 8.71
CA GLU A 42 10.80 -11.67 7.89
C GLU A 42 11.04 -13.14 8.28
N GLN A 43 10.66 -13.55 9.50
CA GLN A 43 10.75 -14.94 9.95
C GLN A 43 9.60 -15.79 9.39
N LEU A 44 8.46 -15.16 9.09
CA LEU A 44 7.24 -15.81 8.63
C LEU A 44 7.20 -15.97 7.10
N ALA A 45 7.63 -14.96 6.34
CA ALA A 45 7.49 -14.95 4.88
C ALA A 45 8.55 -14.10 4.18
N GLU A 46 8.76 -14.38 2.90
CA GLU A 46 9.45 -13.49 1.96
C GLU A 46 8.41 -12.58 1.30
N CYS A 47 8.33 -11.33 1.76
CA CYS A 47 7.32 -10.37 1.31
C CYS A 47 7.79 -9.52 0.12
N GLU A 48 6.98 -9.45 -0.92
CA GLU A 48 7.11 -8.50 -2.02
C GLU A 48 6.07 -7.38 -1.85
N VAL A 49 6.53 -6.14 -1.72
CA VAL A 49 5.64 -4.99 -1.51
C VAL A 49 5.31 -4.33 -2.84
N ILE A 50 4.01 -4.17 -3.10
CA ILE A 50 3.49 -3.52 -4.29
C ILE A 50 2.62 -2.33 -3.86
N ASN A 51 3.18 -1.13 -3.95
CA ASN A 51 2.47 0.11 -3.68
C ASN A 51 1.53 0.46 -4.84
N PHE A 52 0.37 -0.20 -4.85
CA PHE A 52 -0.57 -0.17 -5.95
C PHE A 52 -1.28 1.19 -6.09
N SER A 53 -1.71 1.78 -4.97
CA SER A 53 -2.26 3.13 -4.91
C SER A 53 -2.22 3.69 -3.50
N LEU A 54 -2.44 5.00 -3.36
CA LEU A 54 -2.41 5.71 -2.08
C LEU A 54 -3.62 6.62 -1.96
N LEU A 55 -4.82 6.02 -1.98
CA LEU A 55 -6.10 6.72 -1.93
C LEU A 55 -6.90 6.34 -0.68
N PRO A 56 -7.68 7.26 -0.08
CA PRO A 56 -8.71 6.89 0.87
C PRO A 56 -9.70 5.89 0.25
N GLY A 57 -10.18 4.94 1.04
CA GLY A 57 -11.09 3.88 0.56
C GLY A 57 -12.29 4.40 -0.26
N PRO A 58 -13.02 5.44 0.22
CA PRO A 58 -14.13 6.02 -0.51
C PRO A 58 -13.76 6.70 -1.84
N HIS A 59 -12.48 7.03 -2.05
CA HIS A 59 -12.01 7.71 -3.25
C HIS A 59 -11.53 6.74 -4.33
N MET A 60 -11.56 5.43 -4.05
CA MET A 60 -11.22 4.41 -5.03
C MET A 60 -12.38 4.21 -6.00
N THR A 61 -12.08 4.26 -7.31
CA THR A 61 -13.06 4.06 -8.39
C THR A 61 -12.58 2.98 -9.36
N PRO A 62 -13.47 2.37 -10.18
CA PRO A 62 -13.06 1.45 -11.23
C PRO A 62 -12.02 2.04 -12.20
N ALA A 63 -12.11 3.34 -12.52
CA ALA A 63 -11.12 4.02 -13.35
C ALA A 63 -9.76 4.14 -12.64
N SER A 64 -9.76 4.43 -11.34
CA SER A 64 -8.54 4.45 -10.51
C SER A 64 -7.87 3.07 -10.48
N TRP A 65 -8.65 1.99 -10.34
CA TRP A 65 -8.17 0.62 -10.43
C TRP A 65 -7.53 0.30 -11.78
N HIS A 66 -8.22 0.60 -12.88
CA HIS A 66 -7.70 0.37 -14.23
C HIS A 66 -6.38 1.11 -14.47
N ASN A 67 -6.29 2.38 -14.05
CA ASN A 67 -5.08 3.18 -14.19
C ASN A 67 -3.92 2.65 -13.33
N ALA A 68 -4.20 2.22 -12.10
CA ALA A 68 -3.20 1.62 -11.23
C ALA A 68 -2.70 0.27 -11.76
N LEU A 69 -3.58 -0.57 -12.31
CA LEU A 69 -3.20 -1.83 -12.98
C LEU A 69 -2.21 -1.56 -14.11
N ARG A 70 -2.53 -0.61 -15.02
CA ARG A 70 -1.67 -0.28 -16.16
C ARG A 70 -0.28 0.20 -15.75
N LYS A 71 -0.20 1.03 -14.70
CA LYS A 71 1.07 1.55 -14.19
C LYS A 71 1.95 0.46 -13.58
N ASN A 72 1.34 -0.49 -12.87
CA ASN A 72 2.07 -1.54 -12.15
C ASN A 72 2.36 -2.77 -13.02
N TYR A 73 1.56 -3.04 -14.06
CA TYR A 73 1.79 -4.14 -15.00
C TYR A 73 3.10 -3.99 -15.80
N GLN A 74 3.55 -2.76 -16.05
CA GLN A 74 4.82 -2.48 -16.76
C GLN A 74 6.06 -2.65 -15.86
N ARG A 75 5.87 -2.91 -14.57
CA ARG A 75 6.96 -3.01 -13.58
C ARG A 75 7.23 -4.43 -13.09
N THR A 76 6.38 -5.39 -13.43
CA THR A 76 6.66 -6.82 -13.25
C THR A 76 7.74 -7.27 -14.26
N PRO A 77 8.85 -7.88 -13.81
CA PRO A 77 9.90 -8.39 -14.69
C PRO A 77 9.42 -9.50 -15.63
#